data_AF-A0A5A9NCY0-F1
#
_entry.id   AF-A0A5A9NCY0-F1
#
_cell.length_a   1.000
_cell.length_b   1.000
_cell.length_c   1.000
_cell.angle_alpha   90.00
_cell.angle_beta   90.00
_cell.angle_gamma   90.00
#
_symmetry.space_group_name_H-M   'P 1'
#
loop_
_entity.id
_entity.type
_entity.pdbx_description
1 polymer ?
#
loop_
_entity_poly.entity_id
_entity_poly.type
_entity_poly.pdbx_seq_one_letter_code
_entity_poly.pdbx_strand_id
1 'polypeptide(L)'
;MSCSVRASCPSPKTVTSNSIIIGRRCGTVLPCATKAYSVYGCGVSGSARISSIHQGGCVPDLQCRISRRQGYYAGVSRSGGSGIVAGGCYGRNDDYHQLNEKFTMQNLNDRLACYLEKVRSLEAANANLERLIREYYEKKRPICQRDYSCYFNTINCLKEKIKDDKVNIANILLQIDNSKLAADDFRMKYEHEFAMRKSVEADICNLRRLLDQMTLTKANLENQIEGLLEDLACLKTNHQENVAALMCQLTGTVCVEVDAAPQQDLNKVLEEIRRHYEAIIDKHRAEHECWFKEKLAQLCQDVTSNTECIENSRSMVADLRRKLQCLEIELQAQINKKSALECSLADTEARYSAMLAEFQKHINILEAELCQVRNGIEQQGRDYDALLDIKSRLEKEIATYRCLLENQDLQGGTCSSTYVCTTPANTAFICKEVI
;
A
#
# COMPACT_ATOMS: atom_id res chain seq x y z
N MET A 1 10.97 -77.56 18.24
CA MET A 1 11.79 -76.64 17.42
C MET A 1 11.48 -76.93 15.96
N SER A 2 11.15 -75.90 15.18
CA SER A 2 10.43 -76.04 13.90
C SER A 2 11.35 -76.22 12.70
N CYS A 3 10.88 -76.94 11.68
CA CYS A 3 11.61 -77.16 10.43
C CYS A 3 11.65 -75.90 9.53
N SER A 4 12.72 -75.82 8.74
CA SER A 4 13.01 -74.80 7.73
C SER A 4 12.24 -75.04 6.42
N VAL A 5 11.92 -73.98 5.66
CA VAL A 5 12.03 -73.93 4.19
C VAL A 5 12.32 -72.48 3.73
N ARG A 6 13.17 -72.32 2.71
CA ARG A 6 13.51 -71.04 2.06
C ARG A 6 12.39 -70.49 1.17
N ALA A 7 12.34 -69.16 1.02
CA ALA A 7 11.72 -68.51 -0.14
C ALA A 7 12.77 -67.68 -0.91
N SER A 8 12.70 -67.71 -2.24
CA SER A 8 13.52 -66.88 -3.14
C SER A 8 12.60 -66.11 -4.09
N CYS A 9 12.89 -64.83 -4.30
CA CYS A 9 12.11 -63.97 -5.20
C CYS A 9 12.35 -64.33 -6.68
N PRO A 10 11.36 -64.02 -7.53
CA PRO A 10 11.70 -63.19 -8.69
C PRO A 10 10.68 -62.07 -8.98
N SER A 11 11.14 -61.07 -9.73
CA SER A 11 10.42 -59.87 -10.17
C SER A 11 9.36 -60.12 -11.27
N PRO A 12 8.26 -59.34 -11.32
CA PRO A 12 7.30 -59.38 -12.43
C PRO A 12 7.76 -58.57 -13.66
N LYS A 13 7.30 -58.99 -14.84
CA LYS A 13 7.51 -58.33 -16.14
C LYS A 13 6.27 -57.54 -16.59
N THR A 14 6.46 -56.66 -17.57
CA THR A 14 5.45 -55.90 -18.33
C THR A 14 4.60 -56.79 -19.26
N VAL A 15 3.39 -56.30 -19.64
CA VAL A 15 2.56 -56.54 -20.87
C VAL A 15 1.11 -56.13 -20.52
N THR A 16 0.45 -55.07 -21.04
CA THR A 16 -0.07 -54.72 -22.40
C THR A 16 -1.14 -55.66 -23.00
N SER A 17 -2.40 -55.21 -23.15
CA SER A 17 -3.15 -55.12 -24.44
C SER A 17 -4.70 -55.04 -24.31
N ASN A 18 -5.30 -54.13 -25.09
CA ASN A 18 -6.55 -54.20 -25.90
C ASN A 18 -7.80 -54.97 -25.37
N SER A 19 -9.03 -54.41 -25.32
CA SER A 19 -10.05 -54.40 -26.44
C SER A 19 -11.49 -54.26 -25.82
N ILE A 20 -12.63 -53.96 -26.48
CA ILE A 20 -13.00 -53.40 -27.82
C ILE A 20 -14.42 -52.73 -27.80
N ILE A 21 -14.59 -51.67 -28.60
CA ILE A 21 -15.76 -51.05 -29.31
C ILE A 21 -17.23 -51.49 -29.00
N ILE A 22 -18.14 -50.49 -28.85
CA ILE A 22 -19.46 -50.24 -29.54
C ILE A 22 -20.14 -49.02 -28.84
N GLY A 23 -20.82 -48.03 -29.46
CA GLY A 23 -20.93 -47.66 -30.87
C GLY A 23 -22.34 -47.25 -31.38
N ARG A 24 -22.82 -46.00 -31.14
CA ARG A 24 -23.84 -45.20 -31.92
C ARG A 24 -24.18 -43.89 -31.17
N ARG A 25 -23.97 -42.68 -31.71
CA ARG A 25 -24.68 -41.91 -32.78
C ARG A 25 -26.04 -41.29 -32.37
N CYS A 26 -26.14 -39.95 -32.31
CA CYS A 26 -26.75 -39.07 -33.36
C CYS A 26 -27.45 -37.80 -32.79
N GLY A 27 -27.24 -36.65 -33.44
CA GLY A 27 -28.07 -35.42 -33.34
C GLY A 27 -27.94 -34.60 -32.04
N THR A 28 -28.20 -33.29 -32.02
CA THR A 28 -28.41 -32.29 -33.09
C THR A 28 -28.12 -30.91 -32.49
N VAL A 29 -27.65 -29.95 -33.29
CA VAL A 29 -27.35 -28.56 -32.86
C VAL A 29 -28.36 -27.59 -33.49
N LEU A 30 -28.56 -26.42 -32.85
CA LEU A 30 -29.40 -25.28 -33.28
C LEU A 30 -30.91 -25.40 -32.89
N PRO A 31 -31.71 -24.31 -32.95
CA PRO A 31 -31.79 -23.35 -31.84
C PRO A 31 -33.25 -22.93 -31.52
N CYS A 32 -33.50 -22.16 -30.45
CA CYS A 32 -34.47 -21.06 -30.49
C CYS A 32 -34.39 -20.17 -29.22
N ALA A 33 -34.72 -18.89 -29.39
CA ALA A 33 -34.96 -17.95 -28.28
C ALA A 33 -36.43 -17.52 -28.26
N THR A 34 -36.96 -17.22 -27.08
CA THR A 34 -37.99 -16.20 -26.76
C THR A 34 -38.29 -16.32 -25.25
N LYS A 35 -38.63 -15.27 -24.51
CA LYS A 35 -39.04 -13.90 -24.87
C LYS A 35 -38.60 -12.92 -23.76
N ALA A 36 -38.43 -11.65 -24.09
CA ALA A 36 -38.00 -10.60 -23.16
C ALA A 36 -39.14 -9.67 -22.73
N TYR A 37 -38.96 -8.99 -21.59
CA TYR A 37 -39.37 -7.60 -21.31
C TYR A 37 -38.22 -7.02 -20.44
N SER A 38 -37.42 -6.05 -20.90
CA SER A 38 -37.69 -4.59 -20.92
C SER A 38 -37.89 -4.04 -19.49
N VAL A 39 -37.11 -3.08 -18.99
CA VAL A 39 -37.00 -1.67 -19.45
C VAL A 39 -35.65 -1.04 -19.00
N TYR A 40 -34.89 -0.39 -19.92
CA TYR A 40 -33.85 0.68 -19.79
C TYR A 40 -32.75 0.57 -18.68
N GLY A 41 -31.43 0.77 -18.88
CA GLY A 41 -30.67 1.67 -19.79
C GLY A 41 -30.45 3.05 -19.11
N CYS A 42 -29.27 3.68 -18.96
CA CYS A 42 -27.85 3.45 -19.38
C CYS A 42 -26.96 4.39 -18.49
N GLY A 43 -25.63 4.34 -18.32
CA GLY A 43 -24.53 3.47 -18.81
C GLY A 43 -23.14 4.15 -18.68
N VAL A 44 -22.08 3.50 -19.19
CA VAL A 44 -20.71 4.01 -19.50
C VAL A 44 -19.76 4.46 -18.37
N SER A 45 -18.78 3.60 -18.08
CA SER A 45 -17.31 3.84 -17.93
C SER A 45 -16.73 2.81 -16.94
N GLY A 46 -15.52 2.25 -17.10
CA GLY A 46 -14.47 2.49 -18.08
C GLY A 46 -13.12 2.14 -17.45
N SER A 47 -12.77 0.85 -17.37
CA SER A 47 -11.53 0.41 -16.71
C SER A 47 -10.27 0.85 -17.48
N ALA A 48 -9.29 1.41 -16.76
CA ALA A 48 -7.92 1.53 -17.22
C ALA A 48 -6.95 1.21 -16.07
N ARG A 49 -6.07 0.23 -16.28
CA ARG A 49 -4.87 0.00 -15.47
C ARG A 49 -3.74 0.88 -16.01
N ILE A 50 -2.96 1.56 -15.15
CA ILE A 50 -1.59 1.95 -15.48
C ILE A 50 -0.69 1.71 -14.27
N SER A 51 0.43 1.04 -14.50
CA SER A 51 1.57 0.86 -13.59
C SER A 51 2.67 1.87 -13.88
N SER A 52 3.60 2.01 -12.92
CA SER A 52 4.76 2.92 -12.93
C SER A 52 5.69 2.85 -14.14
N ILE A 53 6.40 3.96 -14.42
CA ILE A 53 7.85 3.96 -14.71
C ILE A 53 8.46 5.38 -14.55
N HIS A 54 9.78 5.45 -14.43
CA HIS A 54 10.59 6.56 -13.93
C HIS A 54 11.63 7.01 -14.98
N GLN A 55 11.64 8.31 -15.33
CA GLN A 55 12.65 9.11 -16.06
C GLN A 55 11.94 10.43 -16.47
N GLY A 56 12.52 11.63 -16.52
CA GLY A 56 13.91 12.05 -16.28
C GLY A 56 14.23 13.24 -17.21
N GLY A 57 14.60 14.40 -16.67
CA GLY A 57 15.30 15.47 -17.41
C GLY A 57 14.55 16.78 -17.71
N CYS A 58 15.37 17.85 -17.71
CA CYS A 58 15.25 19.12 -18.45
C CYS A 58 14.28 20.22 -17.96
N VAL A 59 14.89 21.15 -17.22
CA VAL A 59 14.47 22.55 -17.03
C VAL A 59 14.54 23.34 -18.35
N PRO A 60 13.63 24.29 -18.64
CA PRO A 60 13.83 25.27 -19.71
C PRO A 60 14.52 26.55 -19.17
N ASP A 61 15.77 26.73 -19.56
CA ASP A 61 16.55 27.96 -19.33
C ASP A 61 16.06 29.10 -20.25
N LEU A 62 15.75 30.28 -19.71
CA LEU A 62 15.49 31.49 -20.52
C LEU A 62 16.79 32.27 -20.73
N GLN A 63 17.59 31.85 -21.71
CA GLN A 63 18.82 32.55 -22.08
C GLN A 63 18.58 33.52 -23.26
N CYS A 64 18.59 34.82 -22.98
CA CYS A 64 18.33 35.86 -23.98
C CYS A 64 19.56 36.07 -24.88
N ARG A 65 19.47 35.64 -26.15
CA ARG A 65 20.55 35.83 -27.14
C ARG A 65 20.63 37.30 -27.60
N ILE A 66 21.79 37.92 -27.38
CA ILE A 66 22.16 39.19 -28.03
C ILE A 66 22.59 38.90 -29.47
N SER A 67 21.75 39.26 -30.43
CA SER A 67 22.07 39.17 -31.86
C SER A 67 22.94 40.36 -32.30
N ARG A 68 24.11 40.05 -32.87
CA ARG A 68 24.97 41.03 -33.54
C ARG A 68 24.23 41.68 -34.72
N ARG A 69 24.36 42.99 -34.91
CA ARG A 69 24.14 43.62 -36.22
C ARG A 69 25.33 44.49 -36.59
N GLN A 70 25.91 44.17 -37.74
CA GLN A 70 27.06 44.85 -38.33
C GLN A 70 26.55 45.96 -39.27
N GLY A 71 27.20 47.12 -39.26
CA GLY A 71 26.86 48.26 -40.09
C GLY A 71 28.06 49.18 -40.27
N TYR A 72 28.61 49.20 -41.49
CA TYR A 72 29.70 50.09 -41.90
C TYR A 72 29.23 51.55 -41.95
N TYR A 73 30.14 52.51 -41.78
CA TYR A 73 30.41 53.60 -42.75
C TYR A 73 31.69 54.38 -42.40
N ALA A 74 32.22 55.11 -43.39
CA ALA A 74 33.48 55.87 -43.40
C ALA A 74 33.62 56.92 -42.27
N GLY A 75 34.81 57.43 -41.92
CA GLY A 75 36.13 57.29 -42.56
C GLY A 75 36.59 58.55 -43.32
N VAL A 76 36.99 59.61 -42.61
CA VAL A 76 37.79 60.73 -43.18
C VAL A 76 38.77 61.25 -42.14
N SER A 77 40.07 61.21 -42.46
CA SER A 77 41.10 62.01 -41.80
C SER A 77 41.38 63.26 -42.65
N ARG A 78 41.50 64.44 -42.04
CA ARG A 78 42.03 65.65 -42.71
C ARG A 78 43.11 66.32 -41.86
N SER A 79 44.35 65.92 -42.11
CA SER A 79 45.53 66.72 -41.82
C SER A 79 45.59 67.89 -42.81
N GLY A 80 45.60 69.12 -42.30
CA GLY A 80 45.79 70.34 -43.10
C GLY A 80 47.00 71.11 -42.62
N GLY A 81 48.15 70.89 -43.26
CA GLY A 81 49.31 71.77 -43.09
C GLY A 81 49.25 72.92 -44.09
N SER A 82 49.65 74.11 -43.65
CA SER A 82 49.90 75.27 -44.52
C SER A 82 51.14 76.00 -44.04
N GLY A 83 52.16 76.09 -44.88
CA GLY A 83 53.29 77.00 -44.71
C GLY A 83 53.20 78.11 -45.75
N ILE A 84 53.60 79.33 -45.37
CA ILE A 84 53.91 80.43 -46.28
C ILE A 84 55.23 81.05 -45.81
N VAL A 85 56.05 81.49 -46.78
CA VAL A 85 57.44 81.94 -46.59
C VAL A 85 57.62 83.34 -47.21
N ALA A 86 58.63 84.06 -46.72
CA ALA A 86 59.28 85.26 -47.26
C ALA A 86 58.65 86.65 -46.99
N GLY A 87 59.54 87.62 -46.70
CA GLY A 87 59.24 89.06 -46.58
C GLY A 87 60.09 89.77 -45.53
N GLY A 88 61.41 89.90 -45.73
CA GLY A 88 62.31 90.56 -44.77
C GLY A 88 62.57 92.05 -45.08
N CYS A 89 63.00 92.81 -44.07
CA CYS A 89 63.60 94.15 -44.20
C CYS A 89 64.76 94.31 -43.21
N TYR A 90 65.83 95.00 -43.62
CA TYR A 90 67.05 95.20 -42.83
C TYR A 90 66.91 96.34 -41.81
N GLY A 91 67.47 96.19 -40.60
CA GLY A 91 67.51 97.25 -39.58
C GLY A 91 68.43 96.92 -38.40
N ARG A 92 69.54 97.64 -38.30
CA ARG A 92 70.68 97.49 -37.37
C ARG A 92 70.38 97.44 -35.85
N ASN A 93 71.22 96.63 -35.17
CA ASN A 93 71.78 96.78 -33.80
C ASN A 93 71.00 96.27 -32.56
N ASP A 94 71.66 95.34 -31.83
CA ASP A 94 71.70 95.16 -30.37
C ASP A 94 70.41 94.96 -29.54
N ASP A 95 69.45 94.14 -30.01
CA ASP A 95 68.30 93.71 -29.18
C ASP A 95 67.87 92.22 -29.36
N TYR A 96 68.79 91.37 -29.85
CA TYR A 96 68.46 90.02 -30.33
C TYR A 96 68.19 88.95 -29.25
N HIS A 97 68.53 89.19 -27.99
CA HIS A 97 68.24 88.24 -26.91
C HIS A 97 66.89 88.48 -26.22
N GLN A 98 66.51 89.75 -25.97
CA GLN A 98 65.30 90.08 -25.22
C GLN A 98 64.00 89.76 -26.01
N LEU A 99 64.03 89.91 -27.34
CA LEU A 99 62.89 89.61 -28.21
C LEU A 99 62.58 88.11 -28.32
N ASN A 100 63.62 87.25 -28.29
CA ASN A 100 63.42 85.81 -28.38
C ASN A 100 62.74 85.24 -27.12
N GLU A 101 63.18 85.68 -25.93
CA GLU A 101 62.54 85.30 -24.66
C GLU A 101 61.09 85.80 -24.57
N LYS A 102 60.83 87.02 -25.04
CA LYS A 102 59.47 87.58 -25.04
C LYS A 102 58.54 86.84 -26.00
N PHE A 103 59.04 86.41 -27.17
CA PHE A 103 58.29 85.61 -28.13
C PHE A 103 58.04 84.18 -27.64
N THR A 104 59.01 83.53 -26.97
CA THR A 104 58.78 82.20 -26.37
C THR A 104 57.77 82.28 -25.22
N MET A 105 57.81 83.33 -24.39
CA MET A 105 56.79 83.58 -23.37
C MET A 105 55.40 83.86 -23.96
N GLN A 106 55.30 84.59 -25.08
CA GLN A 106 54.03 84.74 -25.81
C GLN A 106 53.52 83.39 -26.33
N ASN A 107 54.36 82.59 -26.98
CA ASN A 107 53.97 81.26 -27.47
C ASN A 107 53.47 80.33 -26.34
N LEU A 108 54.14 80.36 -25.18
CA LEU A 108 53.71 79.62 -23.99
C LEU A 108 52.38 80.14 -23.43
N ASN A 109 52.17 81.45 -23.40
CA ASN A 109 50.92 82.07 -22.96
C ASN A 109 49.76 81.80 -23.93
N ASP A 110 49.99 81.86 -25.24
CA ASP A 110 49.00 81.52 -26.27
C ASP A 110 48.61 80.03 -26.17
N ARG A 111 49.60 79.16 -25.96
CA ARG A 111 49.38 77.73 -25.76
C ARG A 111 48.65 77.44 -24.44
N LEU A 112 48.94 78.18 -23.36
CA LEU A 112 48.20 78.13 -22.10
C LEU A 112 46.75 78.60 -22.29
N ALA A 113 46.53 79.68 -23.04
CA ALA A 113 45.20 80.16 -23.38
C ALA A 113 44.41 79.10 -24.18
N CYS A 114 45.03 78.45 -25.17
CA CYS A 114 44.42 77.31 -25.88
C CYS A 114 44.11 76.12 -24.95
N TYR A 115 44.96 75.81 -23.96
CA TYR A 115 44.66 74.78 -22.97
C TYR A 115 43.50 75.17 -22.06
N LEU A 116 43.43 76.42 -21.58
CA LEU A 116 42.33 76.92 -20.74
C LEU A 116 41.00 76.94 -21.52
N GLU A 117 41.02 77.38 -22.78
CA GLU A 117 39.87 77.31 -23.68
C GLU A 117 39.42 75.86 -23.89
N LYS A 118 40.38 74.93 -24.02
CA LYS A 118 40.09 73.50 -24.16
C LYS A 118 39.49 72.91 -22.87
N VAL A 119 40.00 73.27 -21.69
CA VAL A 119 39.44 72.85 -20.39
C VAL A 119 38.00 73.35 -20.24
N ARG A 120 37.74 74.63 -20.49
CA ARG A 120 36.37 75.20 -20.48
C ARG A 120 35.42 74.44 -21.42
N SER A 121 35.90 74.09 -22.62
CA SER A 121 35.08 73.30 -23.57
C SER A 121 34.74 71.89 -23.07
N LEU A 122 35.64 71.27 -22.30
CA LEU A 122 35.45 69.94 -21.72
C LEU A 122 34.57 69.99 -20.47
N GLU A 123 34.72 71.01 -19.63
CA GLU A 123 33.83 71.27 -18.49
C GLU A 123 32.38 71.49 -18.95
N ALA A 124 32.18 72.31 -20.00
CA ALA A 124 30.87 72.54 -20.60
C ALA A 124 30.27 71.27 -21.24
N ALA A 125 31.11 70.39 -21.80
CA ALA A 125 30.67 69.10 -22.32
C ALA A 125 30.28 68.12 -21.20
N ASN A 126 31.08 68.04 -20.13
CA ASN A 126 30.78 67.20 -18.96
C ASN A 126 29.50 67.63 -18.25
N ALA A 127 29.30 68.93 -18.01
CA ALA A 127 28.07 69.45 -17.42
C ALA A 127 26.82 69.10 -18.24
N ASN A 128 26.93 69.09 -19.57
CA ASN A 128 25.85 68.63 -20.45
C ASN A 128 25.61 67.12 -20.37
N LEU A 129 26.67 66.31 -20.31
CA LEU A 129 26.55 64.85 -20.14
C LEU A 129 25.92 64.49 -18.79
N GLU A 130 26.31 65.15 -17.69
CA GLU A 130 25.70 64.96 -16.38
C GLU A 130 24.21 65.32 -16.34
N ARG A 131 23.80 66.38 -17.05
CA ARG A 131 22.38 66.73 -17.20
C ARG A 131 21.63 65.65 -17.98
N LEU A 132 22.19 65.17 -19.10
CA LEU A 132 21.59 64.11 -19.90
C LEU A 132 21.47 62.79 -19.14
N ILE A 133 22.47 62.45 -18.30
CA ILE A 133 22.44 61.28 -17.42
C ILE A 133 21.33 61.42 -16.36
N ARG A 134 21.19 62.59 -15.72
CA ARG A 134 20.10 62.86 -14.76
C ARG A 134 18.73 62.73 -15.42
N GLU A 135 18.52 63.43 -16.54
CA GLU A 135 17.26 63.33 -17.30
C GLU A 135 16.96 61.89 -17.76
N TYR A 136 17.99 61.12 -18.13
CA TYR A 136 17.84 59.71 -18.49
C TYR A 136 17.33 58.90 -17.30
N TYR A 137 17.95 58.99 -16.13
CA TYR A 137 17.52 58.26 -14.94
C TYR A 137 16.16 58.72 -14.38
N GLU A 138 15.80 59.99 -14.52
CA GLU A 138 14.47 60.49 -14.19
C GLU A 138 13.40 59.91 -15.13
N LYS A 139 13.64 59.94 -16.45
CA LYS A 139 12.75 59.33 -17.46
C LYS A 139 12.71 57.80 -17.37
N LYS A 140 13.77 57.16 -16.85
CA LYS A 140 13.85 55.73 -16.57
C LYS A 140 13.49 55.33 -15.14
N ARG A 141 12.97 56.24 -14.29
CA ARG A 141 12.35 55.81 -13.03
C ARG A 141 11.34 54.71 -13.38
N PRO A 142 11.42 53.52 -12.74
CA PRO A 142 10.53 52.43 -13.08
C PRO A 142 9.09 52.91 -12.98
N ILE A 143 8.36 52.82 -14.11
CA ILE A 143 6.91 52.97 -14.13
C ILE A 143 6.38 52.08 -13.00
N CYS A 144 5.56 52.68 -12.13
CA CYS A 144 5.19 52.21 -10.80
C CYS A 144 5.16 50.68 -10.66
N GLN A 145 5.67 50.15 -9.55
CA GLN A 145 5.51 48.74 -9.18
C GLN A 145 4.06 48.34 -9.48
N ARG A 146 3.90 47.36 -10.38
CA ARG A 146 2.60 47.02 -10.93
C ARG A 146 1.78 46.41 -9.80
N ASP A 147 0.74 47.11 -9.34
CA ASP A 147 0.01 46.72 -8.12
C ASP A 147 -0.75 45.41 -8.30
N TYR A 148 -0.13 44.29 -7.92
CA TYR A 148 -0.72 42.96 -8.00
C TYR A 148 -1.76 42.67 -6.90
N SER A 149 -2.07 43.65 -6.05
CA SER A 149 -2.96 43.51 -4.89
C SER A 149 -4.36 42.97 -5.22
N CYS A 150 -4.89 43.26 -6.41
CA CYS A 150 -6.18 42.71 -6.86
C CYS A 150 -6.14 41.17 -7.06
N TYR A 151 -4.99 40.61 -7.46
CA TYR A 151 -4.82 39.16 -7.62
C TYR A 151 -4.66 38.45 -6.29
N PHE A 152 -4.12 39.08 -5.24
CA PHE A 152 -4.01 38.43 -3.94
C PHE A 152 -5.38 38.11 -3.33
N ASN A 153 -6.39 38.97 -3.53
CA ASN A 153 -7.76 38.70 -3.10
C ASN A 153 -8.36 37.47 -3.81
N THR A 154 -8.16 37.34 -5.13
CA THR A 154 -8.66 36.16 -5.87
C THR A 154 -7.89 34.89 -5.51
N ILE A 155 -6.57 34.97 -5.31
CA ILE A 155 -5.73 33.86 -4.85
C ILE A 155 -6.15 33.39 -3.44
N ASN A 156 -6.45 34.31 -2.53
CA ASN A 156 -6.88 33.96 -1.17
C ASN A 156 -8.27 33.31 -1.17
N CYS A 157 -9.23 33.85 -1.94
CA CYS A 157 -10.54 33.23 -2.12
C CYS A 157 -10.44 31.80 -2.72
N LEU A 158 -9.54 31.59 -3.69
CA LEU A 158 -9.29 30.26 -4.24
C LEU A 158 -8.64 29.31 -3.21
N LYS A 159 -7.70 29.81 -2.38
CA LYS A 159 -7.10 29.03 -1.29
C LYS A 159 -8.11 28.63 -0.22
N GLU A 160 -9.08 29.48 0.09
CA GLU A 160 -10.19 29.17 1.01
C GLU A 160 -11.08 28.09 0.44
N LYS A 161 -11.57 28.24 -0.81
CA LYS A 161 -12.34 27.18 -1.49
C LYS A 161 -11.61 25.83 -1.51
N ILE A 162 -10.31 25.81 -1.80
CA ILE A 162 -9.50 24.58 -1.77
C ILE A 162 -9.39 23.98 -0.36
N LYS A 163 -9.43 24.78 0.72
CA LYS A 163 -9.47 24.26 2.09
C LYS A 163 -10.85 23.67 2.40
N ASP A 164 -11.92 24.39 2.05
CA ASP A 164 -13.30 23.96 2.28
C ASP A 164 -13.59 22.65 1.52
N ASP A 165 -13.18 22.56 0.24
CA ASP A 165 -13.26 21.36 -0.58
C ASP A 165 -12.48 20.19 0.03
N LYS A 166 -11.29 20.43 0.61
CA LYS A 166 -10.53 19.39 1.32
C LYS A 166 -11.25 18.88 2.58
N VAL A 167 -11.88 19.78 3.34
CA VAL A 167 -12.69 19.39 4.51
C VAL A 167 -13.93 18.61 4.06
N ASN A 168 -14.59 19.04 2.98
CA ASN A 168 -15.73 18.33 2.39
C ASN A 168 -15.34 16.93 1.90
N ILE A 169 -14.19 16.78 1.22
CA ILE A 169 -13.65 15.48 0.81
C ILE A 169 -13.39 14.59 2.03
N ALA A 170 -12.77 15.11 3.09
CA ALA A 170 -12.53 14.36 4.32
C ALA A 170 -13.84 13.90 4.98
N ASN A 171 -14.85 14.77 5.04
CA ASN A 171 -16.19 14.44 5.57
C ASN A 171 -16.87 13.35 4.73
N ILE A 172 -16.79 13.42 3.39
CA ILE A 172 -17.34 12.40 2.49
C ILE A 172 -16.62 11.06 2.67
N LEU A 173 -15.29 11.05 2.81
CA LEU A 173 -14.52 9.84 3.10
C LEU A 173 -14.94 9.19 4.42
N LEU A 174 -15.12 9.98 5.48
CA LEU A 174 -15.63 9.48 6.76
C LEU A 174 -17.05 8.89 6.66
N GLN A 175 -17.93 9.50 5.87
CA GLN A 175 -19.27 8.94 5.60
C GLN A 175 -19.20 7.64 4.79
N ILE A 176 -18.31 7.56 3.80
CA ILE A 176 -18.05 6.34 3.03
C ILE A 176 -17.55 5.23 3.96
N ASP A 177 -16.57 5.50 4.81
CA ASP A 177 -16.02 4.49 5.70
C ASP A 177 -17.00 4.08 6.81
N ASN A 178 -17.81 5.01 7.33
CA ASN A 178 -18.92 4.68 8.23
C ASN A 178 -19.96 3.76 7.56
N SER A 179 -20.34 4.05 6.31
CA SER A 179 -21.30 3.22 5.57
C SER A 179 -20.75 1.83 5.20
N LYS A 180 -19.44 1.71 4.92
CA LYS A 180 -18.76 0.41 4.79
C LYS A 180 -18.79 -0.39 6.10
N LEU A 181 -18.41 0.23 7.21
CA LEU A 181 -18.42 -0.42 8.53
C LEU A 181 -19.84 -0.91 8.90
N ALA A 182 -20.86 -0.09 8.65
CA ALA A 182 -22.25 -0.50 8.85
C ALA A 182 -22.66 -1.67 7.93
N ALA A 183 -22.23 -1.67 6.66
CA ALA A 183 -22.48 -2.78 5.74
C ALA A 183 -21.75 -4.07 6.13
N ASP A 184 -20.51 -3.97 6.63
CA ASP A 184 -19.75 -5.10 7.18
C ASP A 184 -20.41 -5.65 8.45
N ASP A 185 -20.87 -4.80 9.37
CA ASP A 185 -21.65 -5.19 10.56
C ASP A 185 -22.92 -5.96 10.18
N PHE A 186 -23.67 -5.48 9.17
CA PHE A 186 -24.86 -6.19 8.68
C PHE A 186 -24.52 -7.51 7.99
N ARG A 187 -23.40 -7.59 7.25
CA ARG A 187 -22.92 -8.85 6.68
C ARG A 187 -22.58 -9.87 7.76
N MET A 188 -21.82 -9.48 8.79
CA MET A 188 -21.43 -10.38 9.89
C MET A 188 -22.66 -10.87 10.68
N LYS A 189 -23.64 -9.99 10.92
CA LYS A 189 -24.93 -10.37 11.54
C LYS A 189 -25.72 -11.35 10.66
N TYR A 190 -25.80 -11.10 9.36
CA TYR A 190 -26.46 -12.00 8.41
C TYR A 190 -25.78 -13.37 8.35
N GLU A 191 -24.45 -13.43 8.30
CA GLU A 191 -23.68 -14.68 8.28
C GLU A 191 -23.88 -15.49 9.57
N HIS A 192 -23.91 -14.82 10.73
CA HIS A 192 -24.21 -15.46 12.02
C HIS A 192 -25.64 -16.04 12.07
N GLU A 193 -26.65 -15.24 11.72
CA GLU A 193 -28.05 -15.68 11.66
C GLU A 193 -28.26 -16.80 10.64
N PHE A 194 -27.59 -16.73 9.49
CA PHE A 194 -27.62 -17.79 8.47
C PHE A 194 -27.01 -19.10 8.99
N ALA A 195 -25.88 -19.04 9.70
CA ALA A 195 -25.25 -20.21 10.32
C ALA A 195 -26.13 -20.83 11.41
N MET A 196 -26.72 -20.01 12.29
CA MET A 196 -27.68 -20.46 13.31
C MET A 196 -28.91 -21.10 12.68
N ARG A 197 -29.50 -20.45 11.66
CA ARG A 197 -30.61 -21.02 10.88
C ARG A 197 -30.23 -22.35 10.25
N LYS A 198 -29.02 -22.51 9.70
CA LYS A 198 -28.57 -23.78 9.11
C LYS A 198 -28.40 -24.89 10.14
N SER A 199 -27.95 -24.57 11.35
CA SER A 199 -27.95 -25.53 12.47
C SER A 199 -29.36 -26.00 12.79
N VAL A 200 -30.30 -25.06 13.01
CA VAL A 200 -31.69 -25.38 13.33
C VAL A 200 -32.40 -26.15 12.20
N GLU A 201 -32.13 -25.83 10.94
CA GLU A 201 -32.63 -26.60 9.79
C GLU A 201 -32.10 -28.05 9.80
N ALA A 202 -30.84 -28.27 10.17
CA ALA A 202 -30.27 -29.61 10.33
C ALA A 202 -30.90 -30.37 11.52
N ASP A 203 -31.10 -29.70 12.65
CA ASP A 203 -31.74 -30.28 13.83
C ASP A 203 -33.20 -30.69 13.55
N ILE A 204 -33.96 -29.86 12.84
CA ILE A 204 -35.32 -30.20 12.38
C ILE A 204 -35.32 -31.44 11.48
N CYS A 205 -34.36 -31.55 10.54
CA CYS A 205 -34.21 -32.74 9.70
C CYS A 205 -33.86 -34.00 10.52
N ASN A 206 -32.98 -33.86 11.52
CA ASN A 206 -32.63 -34.95 12.43
C ASN A 206 -33.82 -35.40 13.29
N LEU A 207 -34.61 -34.46 13.83
CA LEU A 207 -35.81 -34.75 14.61
C LEU A 207 -36.91 -35.41 13.77
N ARG A 208 -37.08 -35.01 12.50
CA ARG A 208 -37.98 -35.70 11.56
C ARG A 208 -37.55 -37.14 11.32
N ARG A 209 -36.27 -37.37 11.01
CA ARG A 209 -35.71 -38.72 10.85
C ARG A 209 -35.88 -39.57 12.10
N LEU A 210 -35.72 -38.99 13.30
CA LEU A 210 -35.95 -39.69 14.56
C LEU A 210 -37.44 -40.04 14.74
N LEU A 211 -38.36 -39.14 14.41
CA LEU A 211 -39.80 -39.41 14.44
C LEU A 211 -40.20 -40.54 13.48
N ASP A 212 -39.68 -40.53 12.24
CA ASP A 212 -39.90 -41.60 11.27
C ASP A 212 -39.39 -42.95 11.80
N GLN A 213 -38.18 -42.97 12.40
CA GLN A 213 -37.62 -44.16 13.04
C GLN A 213 -38.48 -44.65 14.21
N MET A 214 -38.95 -43.75 15.09
CA MET A 214 -39.85 -44.13 16.20
C MET A 214 -41.18 -44.67 15.68
N THR A 215 -41.73 -44.08 14.61
CA THR A 215 -42.98 -44.54 13.96
C THR A 215 -42.82 -45.95 13.37
N LEU A 216 -41.69 -46.23 12.71
CA LEU A 216 -41.36 -47.58 12.22
C LEU A 216 -41.20 -48.58 13.38
N THR A 217 -40.50 -48.22 14.46
CA THR A 217 -40.39 -49.12 15.63
C THR A 217 -41.73 -49.38 16.31
N LYS A 218 -42.61 -48.37 16.35
CA LYS A 218 -43.96 -48.51 16.88
C LYS A 218 -44.78 -49.49 16.04
N ALA A 219 -44.83 -49.29 14.72
CA ALA A 219 -45.55 -50.19 13.81
C ALA A 219 -45.02 -51.64 13.88
N ASN A 220 -43.70 -51.82 14.00
CA ASN A 220 -43.09 -53.14 14.19
C ASN A 220 -43.51 -53.80 15.52
N LEU A 221 -43.65 -53.04 16.60
CA LEU A 221 -44.16 -53.55 17.88
C LEU A 221 -45.67 -53.83 17.85
N GLU A 222 -46.44 -52.99 17.16
CA GLU A 222 -47.89 -53.22 16.93
C GLU A 222 -48.12 -54.52 16.16
N ASN A 223 -47.37 -54.76 15.08
CA ASN A 223 -47.40 -56.04 14.33
C ASN A 223 -47.00 -57.25 15.19
N GLN A 224 -46.02 -57.11 16.09
CA GLN A 224 -45.63 -58.19 17.01
C GLN A 224 -46.74 -58.48 18.04
N ILE A 225 -47.43 -57.45 18.53
CA ILE A 225 -48.58 -57.62 19.43
C ILE A 225 -49.74 -58.30 18.70
N GLU A 226 -50.03 -57.89 17.46
CA GLU A 226 -51.10 -58.50 16.65
C GLU A 226 -50.81 -59.98 16.36
N GLY A 227 -49.60 -60.34 15.92
CA GLY A 227 -49.20 -61.73 15.73
C GLY A 227 -49.29 -62.58 17.01
N LEU A 228 -48.87 -62.04 18.17
CA LEU A 228 -49.02 -62.74 19.45
C LEU A 228 -50.49 -62.91 19.88
N LEU A 229 -51.39 -62.02 19.47
CA LEU A 229 -52.83 -62.15 19.70
C LEU A 229 -53.46 -63.20 18.77
N GLU A 230 -53.02 -63.27 17.52
CA GLU A 230 -53.40 -64.32 16.56
C GLU A 230 -52.95 -65.71 17.04
N ASP A 231 -51.69 -65.85 17.48
CA ASP A 231 -51.15 -67.09 18.06
C ASP A 231 -51.96 -67.53 19.29
N LEU A 232 -52.32 -66.60 20.18
CA LEU A 232 -53.14 -66.88 21.37
C LEU A 232 -54.56 -67.33 20.96
N ALA A 233 -55.16 -66.69 19.97
CA ALA A 233 -56.46 -67.09 19.43
C ALA A 233 -56.40 -68.50 18.82
N CYS A 234 -55.37 -68.80 18.02
CA CYS A 234 -55.13 -70.10 17.41
C CYS A 234 -54.90 -71.20 18.47
N LEU A 235 -54.16 -70.92 19.55
CA LEU A 235 -54.01 -71.85 20.67
C LEU A 235 -55.35 -72.12 21.37
N LYS A 236 -56.19 -71.10 21.56
CA LYS A 236 -57.51 -71.25 22.19
C LYS A 236 -58.46 -72.08 21.34
N THR A 237 -58.54 -71.84 20.03
CA THR A 237 -59.40 -72.64 19.13
C THR A 237 -58.92 -74.08 19.07
N ASN A 238 -57.61 -74.31 18.88
CA ASN A 238 -57.04 -75.66 18.97
C ASN A 238 -57.34 -76.34 20.30
N HIS A 239 -57.21 -75.65 21.43
CA HIS A 239 -57.54 -76.24 22.74
C HIS A 239 -59.04 -76.57 22.85
N GLN A 240 -59.92 -75.69 22.39
CA GLN A 240 -61.36 -75.92 22.40
C GLN A 240 -61.77 -77.08 21.48
N GLU A 241 -61.18 -77.19 20.30
CA GLU A 241 -61.35 -78.31 19.37
C GLU A 241 -60.84 -79.64 19.96
N ASN A 242 -59.65 -79.63 20.58
CA ASN A 242 -59.10 -80.81 21.26
C ASN A 242 -59.96 -81.25 22.46
N VAL A 243 -60.48 -80.30 23.26
CA VAL A 243 -61.41 -80.60 24.36
C VAL A 243 -62.74 -81.12 23.82
N ALA A 244 -63.26 -80.55 22.73
CA ALA A 244 -64.46 -81.07 22.08
C ALA A 244 -64.25 -82.49 21.53
N ALA A 245 -63.11 -82.77 20.90
CA ALA A 245 -62.75 -84.10 20.41
C ALA A 245 -62.64 -85.12 21.57
N LEU A 246 -62.01 -84.75 22.69
CA LEU A 246 -61.94 -85.58 23.89
C LEU A 246 -63.33 -85.80 24.53
N MET A 247 -64.20 -84.78 24.53
CA MET A 247 -65.58 -84.90 25.01
C MET A 247 -66.44 -85.78 24.09
N CYS A 248 -66.21 -85.75 22.76
CA CYS A 248 -66.82 -86.68 21.82
C CYS A 248 -66.32 -88.13 22.04
N GLN A 249 -65.03 -88.31 22.35
CA GLN A 249 -64.50 -89.62 22.76
C GLN A 249 -65.10 -90.10 24.09
N LEU A 250 -65.40 -89.19 25.03
CA LEU A 250 -65.95 -89.52 26.35
C LEU A 250 -67.48 -89.72 26.38
N THR A 251 -68.21 -89.07 25.49
CA THR A 251 -69.68 -89.24 25.31
C THR A 251 -70.04 -90.40 24.37
N GLY A 252 -69.05 -90.94 23.65
CA GLY A 252 -69.14 -92.21 22.96
C GLY A 252 -69.11 -93.40 23.93
N THR A 253 -70.25 -93.74 24.52
CA THR A 253 -70.47 -95.10 25.06
C THR A 253 -70.57 -96.10 23.89
N VAL A 254 -69.45 -96.32 23.20
CA VAL A 254 -69.37 -97.31 22.14
C VAL A 254 -69.27 -98.69 22.78
N CYS A 255 -70.37 -99.42 22.75
CA CYS A 255 -70.31 -100.87 22.88
C CYS A 255 -69.54 -101.39 21.65
N VAL A 256 -68.27 -101.75 21.84
CA VAL A 256 -67.50 -102.47 20.82
C VAL A 256 -67.89 -103.95 20.90
N GLU A 257 -69.06 -104.27 20.35
CA GLU A 257 -69.26 -105.63 19.84
C GLU A 257 -68.32 -105.81 18.64
N VAL A 258 -67.49 -106.86 18.72
CA VAL A 258 -66.51 -107.17 17.69
C VAL A 258 -67.23 -107.80 16.50
N ASP A 259 -67.67 -106.98 15.56
CA ASP A 259 -67.96 -107.45 14.21
C ASP A 259 -66.67 -107.42 13.38
N ALA A 260 -66.35 -108.54 12.75
CA ALA A 260 -65.09 -108.78 12.06
C ALA A 260 -65.12 -108.15 10.65
N ALA A 261 -65.09 -106.81 10.60
CA ALA A 261 -64.85 -106.09 9.35
C ALA A 261 -63.56 -106.61 8.68
N PRO A 262 -63.56 -106.82 7.35
CA PRO A 262 -62.57 -107.64 6.67
C PRO A 262 -61.17 -107.06 6.85
N GLN A 263 -60.31 -107.85 7.50
CA GLN A 263 -58.85 -107.78 7.57
C GLN A 263 -58.26 -106.50 6.94
N GLN A 264 -58.18 -105.41 7.73
CA GLN A 264 -57.40 -104.24 7.30
C GLN A 264 -55.99 -104.71 6.96
N ASP A 265 -55.53 -104.40 5.75
CA ASP A 265 -54.14 -104.64 5.36
C ASP A 265 -53.24 -103.94 6.37
N LEU A 266 -52.58 -104.73 7.23
CA LEU A 266 -51.61 -104.21 8.20
C LEU A 266 -50.53 -103.39 7.49
N ASN A 267 -50.19 -103.79 6.26
CA ASN A 267 -49.33 -103.05 5.35
C ASN A 267 -49.84 -101.63 5.05
N LYS A 268 -51.14 -101.39 4.87
CA LYS A 268 -51.68 -100.03 4.61
C LYS A 268 -51.52 -99.13 5.83
N VAL A 269 -51.80 -99.64 7.03
CA VAL A 269 -51.67 -98.86 8.29
C VAL A 269 -50.19 -98.59 8.60
N LEU A 270 -49.31 -99.58 8.42
CA LEU A 270 -47.86 -99.40 8.56
C LEU A 270 -47.30 -98.42 7.51
N GLU A 271 -47.82 -98.44 6.29
CA GLU A 271 -47.45 -97.50 5.21
C GLU A 271 -47.97 -96.08 5.50
N GLU A 272 -49.15 -95.91 6.10
CA GLU A 272 -49.63 -94.59 6.56
C GLU A 272 -48.79 -94.04 7.71
N ILE A 273 -48.46 -94.85 8.72
CA ILE A 273 -47.56 -94.47 9.82
C ILE A 273 -46.19 -94.09 9.26
N ARG A 274 -45.65 -94.88 8.33
CA ARG A 274 -44.39 -94.61 7.65
C ARG A 274 -44.44 -93.27 6.89
N ARG A 275 -45.45 -93.07 6.04
CA ARG A 275 -45.66 -91.82 5.30
C ARG A 275 -45.81 -90.62 6.24
N HIS A 276 -46.45 -90.81 7.40
CA HIS A 276 -46.63 -89.74 8.38
C HIS A 276 -45.30 -89.36 9.05
N TYR A 277 -44.42 -90.32 9.36
CA TYR A 277 -43.07 -90.03 9.86
C TYR A 277 -42.14 -89.47 8.78
N GLU A 278 -42.19 -90.00 7.55
CA GLU A 278 -41.42 -89.45 6.42
C GLU A 278 -41.83 -87.99 6.15
N ALA A 279 -43.13 -87.67 6.15
CA ALA A 279 -43.63 -86.29 6.03
C ALA A 279 -43.21 -85.38 7.20
N ILE A 280 -43.08 -85.89 8.43
CA ILE A 280 -42.53 -85.13 9.56
C ILE A 280 -41.04 -84.88 9.35
N ILE A 281 -40.26 -85.91 8.98
CA ILE A 281 -38.82 -85.79 8.73
C ILE A 281 -38.54 -84.78 7.61
N ASP A 282 -39.32 -84.82 6.51
CA ASP A 282 -39.21 -83.87 5.40
C ASP A 282 -39.58 -82.44 5.80
N LYS A 283 -40.62 -82.24 6.64
CA LYS A 283 -40.95 -80.93 7.21
C LYS A 283 -39.83 -80.39 8.07
N HIS A 284 -39.36 -81.16 9.06
CA HIS A 284 -38.26 -80.76 9.94
C HIS A 284 -36.99 -80.45 9.14
N ARG A 285 -36.69 -81.24 8.09
CA ARG A 285 -35.57 -80.97 7.18
C ARG A 285 -35.76 -79.63 6.46
N ALA A 286 -36.93 -79.39 5.87
CA ALA A 286 -37.23 -78.15 5.16
C ALA A 286 -37.19 -76.92 6.10
N GLU A 287 -37.71 -77.05 7.31
CA GLU A 287 -37.66 -76.03 8.36
C GLU A 287 -36.22 -75.71 8.78
N HIS A 288 -35.39 -76.73 9.04
CA HIS A 288 -33.97 -76.53 9.33
C HIS A 288 -33.22 -75.89 8.15
N GLU A 289 -33.43 -76.37 6.92
CA GLU A 289 -32.83 -75.76 5.72
C GLU A 289 -33.29 -74.31 5.51
N CYS A 290 -34.55 -73.98 5.81
CA CYS A 290 -35.07 -72.62 5.75
C CYS A 290 -34.41 -71.73 6.81
N TRP A 291 -34.37 -72.19 8.06
CA TRP A 291 -33.72 -71.49 9.18
C TRP A 291 -32.23 -71.24 8.93
N PHE A 292 -31.50 -72.22 8.39
CA PHE A 292 -30.09 -72.04 8.00
C PHE A 292 -29.94 -71.01 6.86
N LYS A 293 -30.82 -71.03 5.84
CA LYS A 293 -30.82 -70.04 4.76
C LYS A 293 -31.12 -68.63 5.29
N GLU A 294 -32.06 -68.49 6.21
CA GLU A 294 -32.39 -67.22 6.86
C GLU A 294 -31.22 -66.68 7.69
N LYS A 295 -30.59 -67.54 8.52
CA LYS A 295 -29.42 -67.15 9.32
C LYS A 295 -28.19 -66.80 8.47
N LEU A 296 -27.98 -67.50 7.35
CA LEU A 296 -26.95 -67.13 6.38
C LEU A 296 -27.27 -65.79 5.68
N ALA A 297 -28.54 -65.54 5.32
CA ALA A 297 -28.95 -64.28 4.71
C ALA A 297 -28.77 -63.09 5.69
N GLN A 298 -29.16 -63.24 6.95
CA GLN A 298 -28.93 -62.27 8.03
C GLN A 298 -27.43 -62.00 8.21
N LEU A 299 -26.60 -63.04 8.32
CA LEU A 299 -25.15 -62.89 8.45
C LEU A 299 -24.53 -62.21 7.22
N CYS A 300 -24.98 -62.53 6.01
CA CYS A 300 -24.53 -61.84 4.79
C CYS A 300 -24.91 -60.35 4.80
N GLN A 301 -26.12 -59.99 5.24
CA GLN A 301 -26.57 -58.61 5.37
C GLN A 301 -25.77 -57.83 6.44
N ASP A 302 -25.48 -58.47 7.58
CA ASP A 302 -24.64 -57.91 8.64
C ASP A 302 -23.20 -57.71 8.14
N VAL A 303 -22.65 -58.65 7.36
CA VAL A 303 -21.33 -58.47 6.74
C VAL A 303 -21.32 -57.31 5.76
N THR A 304 -22.31 -57.20 4.85
CA THR A 304 -22.35 -56.09 3.88
C THR A 304 -22.47 -54.73 4.56
N SER A 305 -23.40 -54.58 5.51
CA SER A 305 -23.61 -53.32 6.23
C SER A 305 -22.39 -52.93 7.09
N ASN A 306 -21.72 -53.90 7.72
CA ASN A 306 -20.46 -53.64 8.43
C ASN A 306 -19.34 -53.23 7.47
N THR A 307 -19.20 -53.86 6.29
CA THR A 307 -18.20 -53.44 5.30
C THR A 307 -18.45 -52.04 4.75
N GLU A 308 -19.71 -51.67 4.49
CA GLU A 308 -20.07 -50.31 4.09
C GLU A 308 -19.78 -49.28 5.19
N CYS A 309 -20.09 -49.62 6.45
CA CYS A 309 -19.77 -48.77 7.61
C CYS A 309 -18.25 -48.55 7.76
N ILE A 310 -17.44 -49.60 7.57
CA ILE A 310 -15.97 -49.52 7.61
C ILE A 310 -15.44 -48.64 6.48
N GLU A 311 -15.89 -48.80 5.23
CA GLU A 311 -15.43 -47.98 4.11
C GLU A 311 -15.91 -46.51 4.20
N ASN A 312 -17.10 -46.26 4.75
CA ASN A 312 -17.57 -44.91 5.07
C ASN A 312 -16.73 -44.25 6.18
N SER A 313 -16.37 -44.99 7.23
CA SER A 313 -15.45 -44.50 8.27
C SER A 313 -14.05 -44.22 7.70
N ARG A 314 -13.55 -45.11 6.84
CA ARG A 314 -12.25 -45.01 6.18
C ARG A 314 -12.17 -43.80 5.24
N SER A 315 -13.23 -43.53 4.46
CA SER A 315 -13.28 -42.36 3.57
C SER A 315 -13.35 -41.05 4.37
N MET A 316 -14.15 -40.99 5.45
CA MET A 316 -14.19 -39.85 6.36
C MET A 316 -12.84 -39.58 7.04
N VAL A 317 -12.13 -40.62 7.49
CA VAL A 317 -10.76 -40.48 8.02
C VAL A 317 -9.79 -39.96 6.95
N ALA A 318 -9.91 -40.39 5.70
CA ALA A 318 -9.09 -39.88 4.60
C ALA A 318 -9.42 -38.41 4.25
N ASP A 319 -10.69 -38.00 4.31
CA ASP A 319 -11.14 -36.62 4.15
C ASP A 319 -10.61 -35.72 5.27
N LEU A 320 -10.69 -36.16 6.53
CA LEU A 320 -10.16 -35.42 7.67
C LEU A 320 -8.63 -35.26 7.59
N ARG A 321 -7.90 -36.31 7.19
CA ARG A 321 -6.45 -36.23 6.95
C ARG A 321 -6.10 -35.24 5.84
N ARG A 322 -6.85 -35.23 4.73
CA ARG A 322 -6.65 -34.26 3.64
C ARG A 322 -6.95 -32.83 4.11
N LYS A 323 -8.03 -32.60 4.87
CA LYS A 323 -8.36 -31.29 5.46
C LYS A 323 -7.25 -30.80 6.41
N LEU A 324 -6.76 -31.68 7.28
CA LEU A 324 -5.65 -31.38 8.20
C LEU A 324 -4.39 -30.96 7.44
N GLN A 325 -3.99 -31.72 6.40
CA GLN A 325 -2.84 -31.37 5.56
C GLN A 325 -3.02 -30.03 4.83
N CYS A 326 -4.23 -29.73 4.32
CA CYS A 326 -4.50 -28.41 3.72
C CYS A 326 -4.36 -27.27 4.74
N LEU A 327 -4.87 -27.44 5.96
CA LEU A 327 -4.76 -26.45 7.04
C LEU A 327 -3.31 -26.28 7.53
N GLU A 328 -2.51 -27.35 7.57
CA GLU A 328 -1.07 -27.28 7.87
C GLU A 328 -0.32 -26.49 6.79
N ILE A 329 -0.62 -26.73 5.51
CA ILE A 329 -0.01 -25.97 4.39
C ILE A 329 -0.43 -24.50 4.45
N GLU A 330 -1.70 -24.20 4.74
CA GLU A 330 -2.18 -22.83 4.91
C GLU A 330 -1.51 -22.13 6.10
N LEU A 331 -1.36 -22.82 7.25
CA LEU A 331 -0.63 -22.31 8.41
C LEU A 331 0.82 -21.95 8.06
N GLN A 332 1.54 -22.84 7.35
CA GLN A 332 2.90 -22.55 6.89
C GLN A 332 2.95 -21.39 5.88
N ALA A 333 1.95 -21.27 4.99
CA ALA A 333 1.85 -20.14 4.07
C ALA A 333 1.63 -18.81 4.81
N GLN A 334 0.81 -18.78 5.87
CA GLN A 334 0.62 -17.58 6.69
C GLN A 334 1.87 -17.24 7.52
N ILE A 335 2.60 -18.23 8.05
CA ILE A 335 3.89 -18.01 8.73
C ILE A 335 4.90 -17.38 7.77
N ASN A 336 5.03 -17.91 6.54
CA ASN A 336 5.91 -17.36 5.51
C ASN A 336 5.49 -15.95 5.05
N LYS A 337 4.18 -15.69 4.97
CA LYS A 337 3.65 -14.34 4.68
C LYS A 337 3.98 -13.36 5.80
N LYS A 338 3.84 -13.78 7.05
CA LYS A 338 4.19 -12.97 8.23
C LYS A 338 5.68 -12.60 8.21
N SER A 339 6.58 -13.58 8.06
CA SER A 339 8.02 -13.31 8.06
C SER A 339 8.45 -12.42 6.89
N ALA A 340 7.88 -12.59 5.70
CA ALA A 340 8.13 -11.71 4.56
C ALA A 340 7.70 -10.26 4.81
N LEU A 341 6.58 -10.05 5.51
CA LEU A 341 6.11 -8.70 5.90
C LEU A 341 6.99 -8.10 7.00
N GLU A 342 7.42 -8.89 7.99
CA GLU A 342 8.34 -8.45 9.06
C GLU A 342 9.71 -8.06 8.48
N CYS A 343 10.26 -8.83 7.54
CA CYS A 343 11.49 -8.45 6.82
C CYS A 343 11.31 -7.17 6.01
N SER A 344 10.20 -7.02 5.27
CA SER A 344 9.91 -5.80 4.49
C SER A 344 9.78 -4.56 5.37
N LEU A 345 9.19 -4.70 6.57
CA LEU A 345 9.12 -3.62 7.57
C LEU A 345 10.51 -3.26 8.10
N ALA A 346 11.31 -4.25 8.52
CA ALA A 346 12.67 -4.01 8.98
C ALA A 346 13.53 -3.33 7.89
N ASP A 347 13.39 -3.74 6.63
CA ASP A 347 14.09 -3.12 5.50
C ASP A 347 13.64 -1.68 5.21
N THR A 348 12.37 -1.32 5.45
CA THR A 348 11.92 0.08 5.32
C THR A 348 12.40 0.92 6.50
N GLU A 349 12.31 0.42 7.73
CA GLU A 349 12.81 1.07 8.95
C GLU A 349 14.33 1.31 8.89
N ALA A 350 15.10 0.34 8.41
CA ALA A 350 16.54 0.46 8.17
C ALA A 350 16.86 1.56 7.13
N ARG A 351 16.08 1.64 6.04
CA ARG A 351 16.25 2.69 5.02
C ARG A 351 15.89 4.08 5.55
N TYR A 352 14.79 4.22 6.29
CA TYR A 352 14.39 5.51 6.86
C TYR A 352 15.34 5.96 7.97
N SER A 353 15.81 5.07 8.85
CA SER A 353 16.80 5.41 9.88
C SER A 353 18.15 5.80 9.28
N ALA A 354 18.60 5.14 8.20
CA ALA A 354 19.79 5.56 7.45
C ALA A 354 19.62 6.98 6.85
N MET A 355 18.48 7.26 6.20
CA MET A 355 18.18 8.57 5.63
C MET A 355 18.11 9.68 6.70
N LEU A 356 17.49 9.40 7.86
CA LEU A 356 17.46 10.32 9.00
C LEU A 356 18.87 10.58 9.56
N ALA A 357 19.72 9.55 9.64
CA ALA A 357 21.11 9.71 10.05
C ALA A 357 21.94 10.53 9.03
N GLU A 358 21.64 10.44 7.73
CA GLU A 358 22.24 11.31 6.71
C GLU A 358 21.77 12.76 6.85
N PHE A 359 20.49 13.02 7.07
CA PHE A 359 20.01 14.38 7.34
C PHE A 359 20.61 14.96 8.63
N GLN A 360 20.74 14.18 9.70
CA GLN A 360 21.39 14.63 10.93
C GLN A 360 22.87 14.99 10.69
N LYS A 361 23.60 14.23 9.85
CA LYS A 361 24.98 14.60 9.46
C LYS A 361 25.02 15.95 8.74
N HIS A 362 24.10 16.22 7.82
CA HIS A 362 24.02 17.51 7.12
C HIS A 362 23.70 18.66 8.07
N ILE A 363 22.77 18.46 9.02
CA ILE A 363 22.46 19.43 10.08
C ILE A 363 23.72 19.74 10.90
N ASN A 364 24.40 18.72 11.41
CA ASN A 364 25.62 18.88 12.22
C ASN A 364 26.73 19.64 11.47
N ILE A 365 26.88 19.42 10.15
CA ILE A 365 27.86 20.14 9.30
C ILE A 365 27.48 21.63 9.19
N LEU A 366 26.22 21.93 8.87
CA LEU A 366 25.73 23.31 8.75
C LEU A 366 25.78 24.05 10.09
N GLU A 367 25.49 23.38 11.21
CA GLU A 367 25.65 23.93 12.56
C GLU A 367 27.13 24.25 12.87
N ALA A 368 28.05 23.36 12.49
CA ALA A 368 29.49 23.60 12.66
C ALA A 368 29.98 24.79 11.80
N GLU A 369 29.53 24.90 10.54
CA GLU A 369 29.82 26.04 9.67
C GLU A 369 29.27 27.35 10.23
N LEU A 370 28.02 27.35 10.73
CA LEU A 370 27.42 28.52 11.39
C LEU A 370 28.18 28.94 12.64
N CYS A 371 28.62 27.99 13.47
CA CYS A 371 29.47 28.28 14.62
C CYS A 371 30.84 28.83 14.21
N GLN A 372 31.47 28.28 13.15
CA GLN A 372 32.73 28.79 12.63
C GLN A 372 32.60 30.24 12.14
N VAL A 373 31.52 30.57 11.41
CA VAL A 373 31.26 31.93 10.92
C VAL A 373 31.00 32.89 12.09
N ARG A 374 30.22 32.49 13.10
CA ARG A 374 30.00 33.30 14.32
C ARG A 374 31.32 33.60 15.04
N ASN A 375 32.12 32.58 15.31
CA ASN A 375 33.44 32.74 15.96
C ASN A 375 34.37 33.64 15.13
N GLY A 376 34.31 33.55 13.80
CA GLY A 376 35.07 34.43 12.89
C GLY A 376 34.62 35.89 12.96
N ILE A 377 33.32 36.17 13.01
CA ILE A 377 32.76 37.52 13.18
C ILE A 377 33.13 38.08 14.56
N GLU A 378 33.03 37.29 15.61
CA GLU A 378 33.44 37.71 16.96
C GLU A 378 34.93 38.03 17.05
N GLN A 379 35.79 37.24 16.39
CA GLN A 379 37.23 37.52 16.34
C GLN A 379 37.51 38.80 15.56
N GLN A 380 36.89 38.99 14.40
CA GLN A 380 37.00 40.24 13.64
C GLN A 380 36.53 41.44 14.47
N GLY A 381 35.44 41.31 15.23
CA GLY A 381 34.98 42.33 16.17
C GLY A 381 36.06 42.73 17.19
N ARG A 382 36.67 41.74 17.86
CA ARG A 382 37.79 41.97 18.79
C ARG A 382 38.99 42.64 18.13
N ASP A 383 39.33 42.25 16.91
CA ASP A 383 40.45 42.82 16.14
C ASP A 383 40.14 44.29 15.73
N TYR A 384 38.89 44.59 15.36
CA TYR A 384 38.43 45.95 15.06
C TYR A 384 38.43 46.86 16.30
N ASP A 385 37.96 46.37 17.44
CA ASP A 385 37.97 47.11 18.71
C ASP A 385 39.41 47.46 19.14
N ALA A 386 40.33 46.50 19.04
CA ALA A 386 41.75 46.73 19.31
C ALA A 386 42.37 47.77 18.35
N LEU A 387 42.00 47.75 17.07
CA LEU A 387 42.46 48.73 16.08
C LEU A 387 41.88 50.13 16.37
N LEU A 388 40.63 50.23 16.81
CA LEU A 388 40.00 51.48 17.23
C LEU A 388 40.67 52.08 18.48
N ASP A 389 41.10 51.26 19.43
CA ASP A 389 41.78 51.71 20.63
C ASP A 389 43.21 52.22 20.31
N ILE A 390 43.96 51.50 19.46
CA ILE A 390 45.25 51.96 18.92
C ILE A 390 45.08 53.28 18.14
N LYS A 391 44.08 53.37 17.26
CA LYS A 391 43.76 54.60 16.51
C LYS A 391 43.47 55.76 17.49
N SER A 392 42.66 55.52 18.50
CA SER A 392 42.31 56.52 19.52
C SER A 392 43.52 56.98 20.33
N ARG A 393 44.52 56.12 20.54
CA ARG A 393 45.81 56.50 21.14
C ARG A 393 46.66 57.36 20.20
N LEU A 394 46.79 56.95 18.94
CA LEU A 394 47.52 57.71 17.92
C LEU A 394 46.91 59.10 17.65
N GLU A 395 45.58 59.22 17.67
CA GLU A 395 44.90 60.51 17.55
C GLU A 395 45.22 61.46 18.72
N LYS A 396 45.34 60.92 19.95
CA LYS A 396 45.81 61.68 21.13
C LYS A 396 47.28 62.09 20.98
N GLU A 397 48.16 61.17 20.54
CA GLU A 397 49.57 61.46 20.29
C GLU A 397 49.72 62.59 19.23
N ILE A 398 49.01 62.50 18.10
CA ILE A 398 48.98 63.54 17.06
C ILE A 398 48.47 64.89 17.61
N ALA A 399 47.43 64.88 18.44
CA ALA A 399 46.94 66.10 19.09
C ALA A 399 48.00 66.73 20.01
N THR A 400 48.75 65.93 20.77
CA THR A 400 49.87 66.43 21.59
C THR A 400 51.01 66.98 20.73
N TYR A 401 51.35 66.32 19.61
CA TYR A 401 52.39 66.82 18.69
C TYR A 401 51.98 68.14 18.03
N ARG A 402 50.71 68.30 17.62
CA ARG A 402 50.19 69.58 17.11
C ARG A 402 50.28 70.69 18.16
N CYS A 403 49.83 70.41 19.38
CA CYS A 403 49.94 71.35 20.49
C CYS A 403 51.40 71.74 20.79
N LEU A 404 52.35 70.81 20.73
CA LEU A 404 53.78 71.11 20.91
C LEU A 404 54.34 72.00 19.79
N LEU A 405 53.94 71.78 18.54
CA LEU A 405 54.34 72.62 17.40
C LEU A 405 53.75 74.03 17.49
N GLU A 406 52.45 74.14 17.79
CA GLU A 406 51.76 75.43 18.00
C GLU A 406 52.36 76.23 19.18
N ASN A 407 52.83 75.54 20.23
CA ASN A 407 53.57 76.17 21.33
C ASN A 407 55.04 76.49 20.99
N GLN A 408 55.63 75.87 19.96
CA GLN A 408 56.97 76.21 19.48
C GLN A 408 56.97 77.48 18.63
N ASP A 409 55.91 77.68 17.82
CA ASP A 409 55.62 78.95 17.14
C ASP A 409 55.28 80.08 18.13
N LEU A 410 55.07 79.77 19.42
CA LEU A 410 54.82 80.71 20.51
C LEU A 410 55.93 80.75 21.58
N GLN A 411 57.18 80.34 21.28
CA GLN A 411 58.36 80.75 22.08
C GLN A 411 58.75 82.24 21.89
N GLY A 412 57.73 83.08 21.88
CA GLY A 412 57.75 84.53 22.08
C GLY A 412 56.65 85.02 23.03
N GLY A 413 56.00 84.14 23.81
CA GLY A 413 54.94 84.55 24.74
C GLY A 413 54.54 83.49 25.78
N THR A 414 54.64 83.84 27.06
CA THR A 414 54.15 83.03 28.18
C THR A 414 52.62 82.94 28.21
N CYS A 415 52.05 81.73 28.34
CA CYS A 415 50.85 81.53 29.15
C CYS A 415 50.69 80.09 29.66
N SER A 416 50.19 79.97 30.88
CA SER A 416 49.77 78.70 31.50
C SER A 416 48.29 78.48 31.20
N SER A 417 47.87 77.26 30.84
CA SER A 417 46.53 76.78 31.19
C SER A 417 46.34 75.25 31.09
N THR A 418 46.10 74.64 32.24
CA THR A 418 45.01 73.68 32.51
C THR A 418 44.88 72.42 31.65
N TYR A 419 45.27 71.29 32.25
CA TYR A 419 44.83 69.95 31.87
C TYR A 419 43.31 69.81 31.98
N VAL A 420 42.64 69.40 30.89
CA VAL A 420 41.25 68.90 30.94
C VAL A 420 41.25 67.44 30.53
N CYS A 421 41.19 66.56 31.53
CA CYS A 421 41.03 65.12 31.31
C CYS A 421 39.53 64.79 31.21
N THR A 422 38.99 64.70 30.00
CA THR A 422 37.64 64.18 29.77
C THR A 422 37.68 62.66 29.62
N THR A 423 37.17 61.95 30.64
CA THR A 423 36.94 60.52 30.60
C THR A 423 35.88 60.16 29.55
N PRO A 424 36.08 59.11 28.74
CA PRO A 424 34.98 58.57 27.93
C PRO A 424 33.92 57.97 28.85
N ALA A 425 32.65 58.33 28.62
CA ALA A 425 31.54 57.76 29.37
C ALA A 425 31.28 56.31 28.93
N ASN A 426 31.13 55.40 29.89
CA ASN A 426 30.76 54.02 29.64
C ASN A 426 29.38 53.95 28.97
N THR A 427 29.33 53.64 27.66
CA THR A 427 28.10 53.16 27.02
C THR A 427 27.92 51.69 27.35
N ALA A 428 27.16 51.40 28.40
CA ALA A 428 26.77 50.04 28.77
C ALA A 428 25.95 49.41 27.64
N PHE A 429 26.55 48.45 26.93
CA PHE A 429 25.82 47.58 26.01
C PHE A 429 24.96 46.61 26.82
N ILE A 430 23.64 46.76 26.73
CA ILE A 430 22.71 45.80 27.32
C ILE A 430 22.69 44.55 26.44
N CYS A 431 23.43 43.52 26.83
CA CYS A 431 23.20 42.17 26.34
C CYS A 431 21.84 41.69 26.85
N LYS A 432 20.84 41.65 25.97
CA LYS A 432 19.67 40.80 26.19
C LYS A 432 20.07 39.36 25.91
N GLU A 433 20.32 38.59 26.96
CA GLU A 433 20.20 37.14 26.86
C GLU A 433 18.75 36.80 26.49
N VAL A 434 18.60 35.98 25.45
CA VAL A 434 17.37 35.26 25.16
C VAL A 434 17.70 33.79 25.33
N ILE A 435 17.18 33.21 26.41
CA ILE A 435 16.94 31.77 26.59
C ILE A 435 15.47 31.65 26.96
#